data_AF-A0A1I5EM51-F1
#
_entry.id   AF-A0A1I5EM51-F1
#
_cell.length_a   1.000
_cell.length_b   1.000
_cell.length_c   1.000
_cell.angle_alpha   90.00
_cell.angle_beta   90.00
_cell.angle_gamma   90.00
#
_symmetry.space_group_name_H-M   'P 1'
#
loop_
_entity.id
_entity.type
_entity.pdbx_description
1 polymer ?
#
loop_
_entity_poly.entity_id
_entity_poly.type
_entity_poly.pdbx_seq_one_letter_code
_entity_poly.pdbx_strand_id
1 'polypeptide(L)'
;MRETLLLLHVAAGTAGLLLGPLWLVARLRGRAGTGAAAAYQAAVAGVAATGAALALLTPGLAWLVGFGALSVVLAATGALARRRGWPHWRTLQPHLLGGSYVALTTGLLVAQTQHPLAWVLPALVGQVPIALAKRRLVAAVPA
;
A
#
# COMPACT_ATOMS: atom_id res chain seq x y z
N MET A 1 26.76 2.44 2.22
CA MET A 1 25.80 1.77 1.31
C MET A 1 24.55 1.29 2.04
N ARG A 2 24.66 0.34 2.99
CA ARG A 2 23.50 -0.21 3.73
C ARG A 2 22.70 0.87 4.48
N GLU A 3 23.37 1.77 5.18
CA GLU A 3 22.74 2.84 5.95
C GLU A 3 22.00 3.84 5.06
N THR A 4 22.60 4.23 3.94
CA THR A 4 21.96 5.05 2.91
C THR A 4 20.68 4.40 2.37
N LEU A 5 20.73 3.10 2.05
CA LEU A 5 19.55 2.35 1.61
C LEU A 5 18.46 2.29 2.68
N LEU A 6 18.86 2.15 3.95
CA LEU A 6 17.93 2.12 5.08
C LEU A 6 17.24 3.47 5.28
N LEU A 7 17.98 4.57 5.20
CA LEU A 7 17.42 5.93 5.21
C LEU A 7 16.42 6.15 4.07
N LEU A 8 16.78 5.74 2.85
CA LEU A 8 15.88 5.82 1.69
C LEU A 8 14.63 4.97 1.88
N HIS A 9 14.78 3.75 2.42
CA HIS A 9 13.66 2.85 2.70
C HIS A 9 12.71 3.44 3.72
N VAL A 10 13.23 3.97 4.83
CA VAL A 10 12.45 4.62 5.87
C VAL A 10 11.74 5.85 5.32
N ALA A 11 12.46 6.73 4.61
CA ALA A 11 11.87 7.93 4.01
C ALA A 11 10.74 7.58 3.02
N ALA A 12 10.95 6.58 2.15
CA ALA A 12 9.92 6.10 1.23
C ALA A 12 8.73 5.47 1.97
N GLY A 13 8.98 4.71 3.04
CA GLY A 13 7.95 4.09 3.88
C GLY A 13 7.09 5.13 4.57
N THR A 14 7.72 6.13 5.20
CA THR A 14 7.04 7.26 5.83
C THR A 14 6.23 8.04 4.81
N ALA A 15 6.80 8.33 3.63
CA ALA A 15 6.06 8.98 2.55
C ALA A 15 4.82 8.17 2.14
N GLY A 16 4.95 6.86 1.93
CA GLY A 16 3.83 5.98 1.58
C GLY A 16 2.73 5.97 2.66
N LEU A 17 3.13 5.89 3.92
CA LEU A 17 2.22 5.87 5.07
C LEU A 17 1.44 7.17 5.26
N LEU A 18 2.02 8.31 4.89
CA LEU A 18 1.36 9.63 4.93
C LEU A 18 0.51 9.89 3.68
N LEU A 19 1.04 9.54 2.50
CA LEU A 19 0.38 9.82 1.22
C LEU A 19 -0.88 8.97 1.00
N GLY A 20 -0.93 7.74 1.54
CA GLY A 20 -2.13 6.89 1.49
C GLY A 20 -3.36 7.55 2.13
N PRO A 21 -3.32 7.93 3.42
CA PRO A 21 -4.39 8.66 4.11
C PRO A 21 -4.68 10.03 3.47
N LEU A 22 -3.65 10.79 3.07
CA LEU A 22 -3.85 12.09 2.42
C LEU A 22 -4.64 11.94 1.11
N TRP A 23 -4.31 10.93 0.31
CA TRP A 23 -5.04 10.63 -0.92
C TRP A 23 -6.49 10.23 -0.63
N LEU A 24 -6.72 9.39 0.40
CA LEU A 24 -8.06 9.01 0.81
C LEU A 24 -8.90 10.21 1.27
N VAL A 25 -8.33 11.08 2.12
CA VAL A 25 -9.00 12.30 2.60
C VAL A 25 -9.32 13.24 1.42
N ALA A 26 -8.39 13.40 0.48
CA ALA A 26 -8.63 14.21 -0.72
C ALA A 26 -9.82 13.66 -1.54
N ARG A 27 -9.91 12.33 -1.68
CA ARG A 27 -11.02 11.65 -2.38
C ARG A 27 -12.35 11.81 -1.65
N LEU A 28 -12.36 11.68 -0.32
CA LEU A 28 -13.55 11.91 0.50
C LEU A 28 -14.06 13.35 0.40
N ARG A 29 -13.17 14.31 0.15
CA ARG A 29 -13.49 15.73 -0.12
C ARG A 29 -13.84 16.02 -1.58
N GLY A 30 -14.06 14.99 -2.41
CA GLY A 30 -14.42 15.15 -3.82
C GLY A 30 -13.27 15.56 -4.75
N ARG A 31 -12.03 15.63 -4.26
CA ARG A 31 -10.87 15.96 -5.10
C ARG A 31 -10.34 14.71 -5.80
N ALA A 32 -9.88 14.87 -7.04
CA ALA A 32 -9.33 13.75 -7.82
C ALA A 32 -8.08 13.11 -7.14
N GLY A 33 -7.29 13.90 -6.42
CA GLY A 33 -6.13 13.42 -5.66
C GLY A 33 -5.03 12.78 -6.52
N THR A 34 -4.96 13.09 -7.81
CA THR A 34 -4.07 12.43 -8.79
C THR A 34 -2.60 12.54 -8.42
N GLY A 35 -2.15 13.71 -7.95
CA GLY A 35 -0.78 13.92 -7.48
C GLY A 35 -0.43 13.05 -6.26
N ALA A 36 -1.30 13.02 -5.24
CA ALA A 36 -1.09 12.18 -4.06
C ALA A 36 -1.12 10.68 -4.40
N ALA A 37 -1.96 10.26 -5.36
CA ALA A 37 -2.00 8.87 -5.83
C ALA A 37 -0.72 8.46 -6.56
N ALA A 38 -0.14 9.38 -7.36
CA ALA A 38 1.11 9.15 -8.06
C ALA A 38 2.30 9.12 -7.09
N ALA A 39 2.34 10.07 -6.16
CA ALA A 39 3.35 10.12 -5.11
C ALA A 39 3.29 8.87 -4.22
N TYR A 40 2.10 8.39 -3.85
CA TYR A 40 1.93 7.14 -3.11
C TYR A 40 2.49 5.93 -3.86
N GLN A 41 2.19 5.79 -5.15
CA GLN A 41 2.74 4.71 -5.97
C GLN A 41 4.26 4.79 -6.08
N ALA A 42 4.82 5.99 -6.25
CA ALA A 42 6.25 6.20 -6.27
C ALA A 42 6.90 5.81 -4.93
N ALA A 43 6.27 6.17 -3.81
CA ALA A 43 6.73 5.79 -2.48
C ALA A 43 6.70 4.27 -2.27
N VAL A 44 5.60 3.60 -2.64
CA VAL A 44 5.48 2.13 -2.58
C VAL A 44 6.56 1.44 -3.43
N ALA A 45 6.80 1.93 -4.65
CA ALA A 45 7.86 1.43 -5.51
C ALA A 45 9.25 1.64 -4.89
N GLY A 46 9.50 2.81 -4.30
CA GLY A 46 10.72 3.12 -3.57
C GLY A 46 10.96 2.18 -2.39
N VAL A 47 9.93 1.92 -1.58
CA VAL A 47 9.99 0.97 -0.45
C VAL A 47 10.34 -0.43 -0.94
N ALA A 48 9.70 -0.91 -1.99
CA ALA A 48 9.96 -2.25 -2.50
C ALA A 48 11.36 -2.39 -3.10
N ALA A 49 11.81 -1.42 -3.89
CA ALA A 49 13.15 -1.43 -4.48
C ALA A 49 14.25 -1.39 -3.40
N THR A 50 14.11 -0.47 -2.44
CA THR A 50 15.06 -0.35 -1.32
C THR A 50 15.00 -1.56 -0.37
N GLY A 51 13.81 -2.12 -0.12
CA GLY A 51 13.62 -3.32 0.69
C GLY A 51 14.24 -4.57 0.05
N ALA A 52 14.10 -4.72 -1.28
CA ALA A 52 14.77 -5.77 -2.03
C ALA A 52 16.30 -5.65 -1.96
N ALA A 53 16.83 -4.43 -2.14
CA ALA A 53 18.26 -4.18 -2.01
C ALA A 53 18.76 -4.50 -0.58
N LEU A 54 18.01 -4.13 0.46
CA LEU A 54 18.36 -4.44 1.86
C LEU A 54 18.35 -5.95 2.15
N ALA A 55 17.39 -6.69 1.58
CA ALA A 55 17.30 -8.13 1.74
C ALA A 55 18.47 -8.89 1.09
N LEU A 56 18.97 -8.41 -0.06
CA LEU A 56 20.17 -8.97 -0.69
C LEU A 56 21.44 -8.74 0.13
N LEU A 57 21.48 -7.63 0.89
CA LEU A 57 22.65 -7.24 1.69
C LEU A 57 22.62 -7.77 3.12
N THR A 58 21.49 -8.28 3.60
CA THR A 58 21.32 -8.69 5.01
C THR A 58 20.55 -10.01 5.12
N PRO A 59 21.21 -11.10 5.55
CA PRO A 59 20.55 -12.38 5.82
C PRO A 59 19.43 -12.21 6.88
N GLY A 60 18.29 -12.87 6.68
CA GLY A 60 17.13 -12.79 7.59
C GLY A 60 16.08 -11.72 7.24
N LEU A 61 16.33 -10.86 6.26
CA LEU A 61 15.38 -9.86 5.76
C LEU A 61 14.71 -10.26 4.44
N ALA A 62 14.87 -11.50 3.98
CA ALA A 62 14.27 -12.00 2.74
C ALA A 62 12.73 -11.86 2.71
N TRP A 63 12.08 -11.88 3.88
CA TRP A 63 10.63 -11.68 4.00
C TRP A 63 10.18 -10.26 3.58
N LEU A 64 11.05 -9.24 3.67
CA LEU A 64 10.76 -7.88 3.18
C LEU A 64 10.56 -7.85 1.67
N VAL A 65 11.22 -8.75 0.93
CA VAL A 65 11.06 -8.86 -0.53
C VAL A 65 9.63 -9.25 -0.87
N GLY A 66 9.05 -10.20 -0.13
CA GLY A 66 7.68 -10.65 -0.33
C GLY A 66 6.66 -9.52 -0.13
N PHE A 67 6.76 -8.76 0.96
CA PHE A 67 5.86 -7.62 1.20
C PHE A 67 6.09 -6.46 0.25
N GLY A 68 7.35 -6.16 -0.10
CA GLY A 68 7.67 -5.15 -1.09
C GLY A 68 7.05 -5.48 -2.45
N ALA A 69 7.24 -6.73 -2.92
CA ALA A 69 6.66 -7.23 -4.15
C ALA A 69 5.12 -7.18 -4.11
N LEU A 70 4.49 -7.68 -3.04
CA LEU A 70 3.04 -7.66 -2.89
C LEU A 70 2.49 -6.22 -2.93
N SER A 71 3.12 -5.29 -2.20
CA SER A 71 2.71 -3.89 -2.16
C SER A 71 2.78 -3.24 -3.53
N VAL A 72 3.87 -3.48 -4.28
CA VAL A 72 4.04 -2.98 -5.65
C VAL A 72 3.02 -3.59 -6.60
N VAL A 73 2.84 -4.91 -6.58
CA VAL A 73 1.87 -5.59 -7.46
C VAL A 73 0.46 -5.04 -7.22
N LEU A 74 0.05 -4.87 -5.97
CA LEU A 74 -1.26 -4.33 -5.62
C LEU A 74 -1.41 -2.86 -6.06
N ALA A 75 -0.42 -2.01 -5.77
CA ALA A 75 -0.44 -0.60 -6.13
C ALA A 75 -0.40 -0.39 -7.66
N ALA A 76 0.43 -1.14 -8.38
CA ALA A 76 0.58 -1.09 -9.82
C ALA A 76 -0.67 -1.63 -10.53
N THR A 77 -1.22 -2.76 -10.07
CA THR A 77 -2.51 -3.29 -10.57
C THR A 77 -3.62 -2.28 -10.38
N GLY A 78 -3.66 -1.61 -9.22
CA GLY A 78 -4.61 -0.55 -8.97
C GLY A 78 -4.46 0.64 -9.93
N ALA A 79 -3.22 1.08 -10.16
CA ALA A 79 -2.95 2.15 -11.10
C ALA A 79 -3.31 1.79 -12.55
N LEU A 80 -3.02 0.56 -12.97
CA LEU A 80 -3.30 0.06 -14.30
C LEU A 80 -4.81 -0.09 -14.53
N ALA A 81 -5.54 -0.68 -13.58
CA ALA A 81 -6.99 -0.83 -13.63
C ALA A 81 -7.69 0.54 -13.76
N ARG A 82 -7.18 1.57 -13.07
CA ARG A 82 -7.63 2.96 -13.25
C ARG A 82 -7.36 3.49 -14.66
N ARG A 83 -6.13 3.36 -15.15
CA ARG A 83 -5.70 3.88 -16.46
C ARG A 83 -6.41 3.21 -17.62
N ARG A 84 -6.68 1.90 -17.51
CA ARG A 84 -7.37 1.08 -18.52
C ARG A 84 -8.90 1.15 -18.40
N GLY A 85 -9.44 1.94 -17.46
CA GLY A 85 -10.89 2.11 -17.30
C GLY A 85 -11.63 0.81 -17.03
N TRP A 86 -11.06 -0.11 -16.24
CA TRP A 86 -11.67 -1.41 -16.00
C TRP A 86 -13.11 -1.27 -15.47
N PRO A 87 -14.08 -2.04 -15.98
CA PRO A 87 -15.50 -1.91 -15.59
C PRO A 87 -15.72 -1.99 -14.07
N HIS A 88 -14.94 -2.84 -13.40
CA HIS A 88 -15.00 -3.09 -11.97
C HIS A 88 -13.98 -2.27 -11.15
N TRP A 89 -13.30 -1.29 -11.75
CA TRP A 89 -12.27 -0.50 -11.06
C TRP A 89 -12.79 0.10 -9.75
N ARG A 90 -14.01 0.66 -9.76
CA ARG A 90 -14.61 1.25 -8.55
C ARG A 90 -14.69 0.24 -7.40
N THR A 91 -15.10 -1.00 -7.66
CA THR A 91 -15.25 -2.03 -6.61
C THR A 91 -13.95 -2.75 -6.27
N LEU A 92 -12.96 -2.76 -7.18
CA LEU A 92 -11.63 -3.33 -6.97
C LEU A 92 -10.66 -2.38 -6.26
N GLN A 93 -10.80 -1.08 -6.49
CA GLN A 93 -9.92 -0.03 -5.95
C GLN A 93 -9.70 -0.13 -4.42
N PRO A 94 -10.73 -0.33 -3.57
CA PRO A 94 -10.55 -0.41 -2.13
C PRO A 94 -9.66 -1.58 -1.72
N HIS A 95 -9.77 -2.71 -2.42
CA HIS A 95 -8.99 -3.90 -2.10
C HIS A 95 -7.55 -3.79 -2.60
N LEU A 96 -7.35 -3.27 -3.81
CA LEU A 96 -6.01 -3.10 -4.38
C LEU A 96 -5.21 -2.03 -3.61
N LEU A 97 -5.79 -0.84 -3.41
CA LEU A 97 -5.08 0.24 -2.72
C LEU A 97 -5.05 0.04 -1.22
N GLY A 98 -6.16 -0.40 -0.61
CA GLY A 98 -6.20 -0.74 0.81
C GLY A 98 -5.27 -1.91 1.16
N GLY A 99 -5.23 -2.95 0.32
CA GLY A 99 -4.30 -4.06 0.47
C GLY A 99 -2.84 -3.63 0.39
N SER A 100 -2.48 -2.72 -0.53
CA SER A 100 -1.12 -2.18 -0.59
C SER A 100 -0.72 -1.43 0.68
N TYR A 101 -1.66 -0.69 1.29
CA TYR A 101 -1.42 0.03 2.54
C TYR A 101 -1.31 -0.93 3.72
N VAL A 102 -2.17 -1.93 3.79
CA VAL A 102 -2.10 -3.02 4.77
C VAL A 102 -0.73 -3.69 4.71
N ALA A 103 -0.26 -4.06 3.52
CA ALA A 103 1.04 -4.69 3.34
C ALA A 103 2.21 -3.80 3.82
N LEU A 104 2.19 -2.49 3.55
CA LEU A 104 3.16 -1.53 4.09
C LEU A 104 3.12 -1.47 5.62
N THR A 105 1.92 -1.36 6.21
CA THR A 105 1.76 -1.29 7.66
C THR A 105 2.18 -2.58 8.37
N THR A 106 1.90 -3.75 7.77
CA THR A 106 2.39 -5.04 8.25
C THR A 106 3.91 -5.08 8.22
N GLY A 107 4.53 -4.69 7.10
CA GLY A 107 5.99 -4.65 6.99
C GLY A 107 6.64 -3.78 8.08
N LEU A 108 6.08 -2.58 8.33
CA LEU A 108 6.54 -1.71 9.41
C LEU A 108 6.40 -2.36 10.79
N LEU A 109 5.22 -2.89 11.12
CA LEU A 109 4.94 -3.43 12.45
C LEU A 109 5.76 -4.69 12.73
N VAL A 110 5.90 -5.57 11.74
CA VAL A 110 6.76 -6.77 11.87
C VAL A 110 8.20 -6.33 12.09
N ALA A 111 8.71 -5.38 11.29
CA ALA A 111 10.08 -4.89 11.44
C ALA A 111 10.35 -4.29 12.83
N GLN A 112 9.41 -3.52 13.38
CA GLN A 112 9.60 -2.82 14.65
C GLN A 112 9.35 -3.67 15.89
N THR A 113 8.36 -4.56 15.85
CA THR A 113 7.91 -5.26 17.06
C THR A 113 8.41 -6.70 17.14
N GLN A 114 8.70 -7.33 15.99
CA GLN A 114 8.95 -8.77 15.87
C GLN A 114 7.83 -9.65 16.47
N HIS A 115 6.66 -9.07 16.75
CA HIS A 115 5.56 -9.75 17.41
C HIS A 115 4.72 -10.53 16.39
N PRO A 116 4.33 -11.79 16.65
CA PRO A 116 3.57 -12.59 15.67
C PRO A 116 2.23 -11.95 15.29
N LEU A 117 1.58 -11.23 16.20
CA LEU A 117 0.31 -10.53 15.89
C LEU A 117 0.47 -9.41 14.85
N ALA A 118 1.66 -8.85 14.67
CA ALA A 118 1.92 -7.82 13.65
C ALA A 118 1.65 -8.32 12.22
N TRP A 119 1.69 -9.65 12.01
CA TRP A 119 1.40 -10.29 10.74
C TRP A 119 -0.09 -10.26 10.37
N VAL A 120 -0.98 -10.28 11.37
CA VAL A 120 -2.41 -10.51 11.17
C VAL A 120 -3.25 -9.27 11.46
N LEU A 121 -2.88 -8.51 12.49
CA LEU A 121 -3.65 -7.36 12.96
C LEU A 121 -3.94 -6.32 11.86
N PRO A 122 -2.96 -5.88 11.04
CA PRO A 122 -3.22 -4.85 10.03
C PRO A 122 -4.19 -5.33 8.96
N ALA A 123 -4.12 -6.61 8.60
CA ALA A 123 -5.05 -7.20 7.65
C ALA A 123 -6.48 -7.24 8.22
N LEU A 124 -6.66 -7.70 9.45
CA LEU A 124 -7.97 -7.75 10.11
C LEU A 124 -8.59 -6.35 10.24
N VAL A 125 -7.81 -5.39 10.74
CA VAL A 125 -8.26 -4.00 10.90
C VAL A 125 -8.56 -3.37 9.54
N GLY A 126 -7.74 -3.65 8.51
CA GLY A 126 -7.91 -3.14 7.16
C GLY A 126 -9.11 -3.73 6.40
N GLN A 127 -9.50 -4.98 6.68
CA GLN A 127 -10.65 -5.61 6.00
C GLN A 127 -11.97 -4.87 6.25
N VAL A 128 -12.19 -4.37 7.48
CA VAL A 128 -13.44 -3.69 7.86
C VAL A 128 -13.73 -2.47 6.98
N PRO A 129 -12.86 -1.44 6.89
CA PRO A 129 -13.10 -0.29 6.04
C PRO A 129 -13.15 -0.65 4.55
N ILE A 130 -12.38 -1.65 4.09
CA ILE A 130 -12.43 -2.14 2.71
C ILE A 130 -13.81 -2.73 2.39
N ALA A 131 -14.35 -3.57 3.26
CA ALA A 131 -15.65 -4.20 3.09
C ALA A 131 -16.79 -3.17 3.09
N LEU A 132 -16.74 -2.20 4.01
CA LEU A 132 -17.70 -1.10 4.06
C LEU A 132 -17.66 -0.23 2.80
N ALA A 133 -16.45 0.10 2.31
CA ALA A 133 -16.29 0.86 1.07
C ALA A 133 -16.86 0.10 -0.14
N LYS A 134 -16.58 -1.20 -0.26
CA LYS A 134 -17.13 -2.04 -1.34
C LYS A 134 -18.65 -2.08 -1.31
N ARG A 135 -19.26 -2.30 -0.13
CA ARG A 135 -20.72 -2.32 0.04
C ARG A 135 -21.37 -1.03 -0.44
N ARG A 136 -20.83 0.14 -0.05
CA ARG A 136 -21.33 1.45 -0.48
C ARG A 136 -21.22 1.66 -1.99
N LEU A 137 -20.13 1.20 -2.59
CA LEU A 137 -19.89 1.37 -4.03
C LEU A 137 -20.79 0.48 -4.88
N VAL A 138 -21.11 -0.74 -4.41
CA VAL A 138 -22.07 -1.63 -5.07
C VAL A 138 -23.49 -1.05 -5.00
N ALA A 139 -23.90 -0.53 -3.84
CA ALA A 139 -25.22 0.06 -3.65
C ALA A 139 -25.46 1.35 -4.48
N ALA A 140 -24.40 2.00 -4.96
CA ALA A 140 -24.46 3.24 -5.73
C ALA A 140 -24.50 3.02 -7.26
N VAL A 141 -24.43 1.78 -7.73
CA VAL A 141 -24.58 1.45 -9.16
C VAL A 141 -26.08 1.26 -9.44
N PRO A 142 -26.72 2.11 -10.27
CA PRO A 142 -28.11 1.89 -10.67
C PRO A 142 -28.24 0.59 -11.46
N ALA A 143 -29.35 -0.13 -11.23
CA ALA A 143 -29.70 -1.38 -11.92
C ALA A 143 -29.99 -1.16 -13.41
#